data_AF-A0A2G1BXY7-F1
#
_entry.id   AF-A0A2G1BXY7-F1
#
_cell.length_a   1.000
_cell.length_b   1.000
_cell.length_c   1.000
_cell.angle_alpha   90.00
_cell.angle_beta   90.00
_cell.angle_gamma   90.00
#
_symmetry.space_group_name_H-M   'P 1'
#
loop_
_entity.id
_entity.type
_entity.pdbx_description
1 polymer ?
#
loop_
_entity_poly.entity_id
_entity_poly.type
_entity_poly.pdbx_seq_one_letter_code
_entity_poly.pdbx_strand_id
1 'polypeptide(L)'
;MDKTLIITILSPILITVGGLITWFFKSKREDTLIAEEKTREFKIKTYETLLEPFITVFTFTLKENQKQKGINKLLSLEYRKAAFNLTTFGSDEVVKSYNNIMQAFFNIKAEDYEDEGEGEEYAVIMLTYLSDLLLNIRKDLYTKKTDLARSEMLAFMINDIEKHKNRIDNEKI
;
A
#
# COMPACT_ATOMS: atom_id res chain seq x y z
N MET A 1 41.26 52.39 -17.57
CA MET A 1 41.45 51.70 -16.27
C MET A 1 40.15 50.98 -15.88
N ASP A 2 39.42 50.42 -16.86
CA ASP A 2 37.96 50.26 -16.74
C ASP A 2 37.50 48.80 -16.78
N LYS A 3 38.24 47.91 -17.45
CA LYS A 3 37.89 46.48 -17.53
C LYS A 3 38.01 45.78 -16.19
N THR A 4 39.01 46.12 -15.37
CA THR A 4 39.25 45.49 -14.07
C THR A 4 38.16 45.86 -13.05
N LEU A 5 37.68 47.12 -13.06
CA LEU A 5 36.58 47.57 -12.19
C LEU A 5 35.25 46.89 -12.53
N ILE A 6 34.94 46.74 -13.82
CA ILE A 6 33.73 46.06 -14.29
C ILE A 6 33.74 44.59 -13.86
N ILE A 7 34.87 43.89 -14.04
CA ILE A 7 34.99 42.46 -13.67
C ILE A 7 34.89 42.25 -12.15
N THR A 8 35.51 43.12 -11.35
CA THR A 8 35.50 43.03 -9.88
C THR A 8 34.10 43.29 -9.29
N ILE A 9 33.25 44.06 -9.96
CA ILE A 9 31.88 44.32 -9.51
C ILE A 9 30.89 43.28 -10.07
N LEU A 10 31.04 42.85 -11.33
CA LEU A 10 30.13 41.87 -11.92
C LEU A 10 30.28 40.47 -11.30
N SER A 11 31.50 40.05 -10.97
CA SER A 11 31.74 38.67 -10.50
C SER A 11 31.02 38.36 -9.18
N PRO A 12 31.08 39.22 -8.14
CA PRO A 12 30.31 39.02 -6.91
C PRO A 12 28.80 39.02 -7.13
N ILE A 13 28.30 39.87 -8.03
CA ILE A 13 26.87 39.94 -8.37
C ILE A 13 26.42 38.63 -9.01
N LEU A 14 27.19 38.12 -9.99
CA LEU A 14 26.88 36.85 -10.65
C LEU A 14 26.94 35.66 -9.70
N ILE A 15 27.94 35.60 -8.81
CA ILE A 15 28.05 34.55 -7.79
C ILE A 15 26.86 34.62 -6.82
N THR A 16 26.48 35.83 -6.38
CA THR A 16 25.35 36.03 -5.47
C THR A 16 24.04 35.62 -6.12
N VAL A 17 23.78 36.08 -7.34
CA VAL A 17 22.57 35.72 -8.10
C VAL A 17 22.53 34.21 -8.38
N GLY A 18 23.66 33.61 -8.80
CA GLY A 18 23.75 32.17 -9.01
C GLY A 18 23.52 31.35 -7.74
N GLY A 19 24.06 31.81 -6.60
CA GLY A 19 23.83 31.20 -5.29
C GLY A 19 22.37 31.28 -4.86
N LEU A 20 21.73 32.44 -5.04
CA LEU A 20 20.31 32.63 -4.72
C LEU A 20 19.40 31.74 -5.59
N ILE A 21 19.67 31.64 -6.89
CA ILE A 21 18.92 30.77 -7.81
C ILE A 21 19.08 29.31 -7.39
N THR A 22 20.31 28.87 -7.13
CA THR A 22 20.60 27.48 -6.71
C THR A 22 19.89 27.15 -5.39
N TRP A 23 19.93 28.06 -4.41
CA TRP A 23 19.26 27.89 -3.13
C TRP A 23 17.73 27.82 -3.30
N PHE A 24 17.15 28.67 -4.16
CA PHE A 24 15.71 28.64 -4.44
C PHE A 24 15.25 27.30 -5.05
N PHE A 25 15.98 26.79 -6.04
CA PHE A 25 15.68 25.46 -6.62
C PHE A 25 15.85 24.33 -5.61
N LYS A 26 16.90 24.40 -4.77
CA LYS A 26 17.15 23.42 -3.71
C LYS A 26 16.02 23.43 -2.67
N SER A 27 15.64 24.60 -2.17
CA SER A 27 14.57 24.77 -1.17
C SER A 27 13.24 24.18 -1.66
N LYS A 28 12.83 24.51 -2.89
CA LYS A 28 11.58 24.00 -3.45
C LYS A 28 11.58 22.47 -3.59
N ARG A 29 12.74 21.89 -3.91
CA ARG A 29 12.90 20.44 -4.01
C ARG A 29 12.84 19.77 -2.65
N GLU A 30 13.49 20.35 -1.63
CA GLU A 30 13.43 19.85 -0.24
C GLU A 30 12.00 19.90 0.31
N ASP A 31 11.27 21.00 0.10
CA ASP A 31 9.87 21.14 0.54
C ASP A 31 8.98 20.06 -0.09
N THR A 32 9.18 19.77 -1.38
CA THR A 32 8.44 18.73 -2.10
C THR A 32 8.77 17.34 -1.56
N LEU A 33 10.05 17.05 -1.32
CA LEU A 33 10.49 15.77 -0.75
C LEU A 33 9.94 15.54 0.65
N ILE A 34 9.95 16.56 1.51
CA ILE A 34 9.40 16.48 2.87
C ILE A 34 7.89 16.26 2.82
N ALA A 35 7.18 16.92 1.91
CA ALA A 35 5.74 16.69 1.74
C ALA A 35 5.46 15.26 1.26
N GLU A 36 6.21 14.76 0.27
CA GLU A 36 6.10 13.38 -0.22
C GLU A 36 6.40 12.35 0.87
N GLU A 37 7.43 12.57 1.68
CA GLU A 37 7.77 11.70 2.82
C GLU A 37 6.65 11.65 3.85
N LYS A 38 6.15 12.80 4.29
CA LYS A 38 5.02 12.87 5.24
C LYS A 38 3.77 12.19 4.70
N THR A 39 3.45 12.42 3.42
CA THR A 39 2.33 11.74 2.77
C THR A 39 2.56 10.23 2.76
N ARG A 40 3.76 9.78 2.36
CA ARG A 40 4.10 8.34 2.32
C ARG A 40 4.01 7.69 3.69
N GLU A 41 4.52 8.32 4.74
CA GLU A 41 4.41 7.83 6.13
C GLU A 41 2.94 7.70 6.56
N PHE A 42 2.12 8.71 6.26
CA PHE A 42 0.69 8.66 6.54
C PHE A 42 -0.02 7.52 5.80
N LYS A 43 0.34 7.29 4.53
CA LYS A 43 -0.16 6.17 3.74
C LYS A 43 0.24 4.83 4.37
N ILE A 44 1.54 4.64 4.65
CA ILE A 44 2.08 3.41 5.27
C ILE A 44 1.32 3.09 6.56
N LYS A 45 1.20 4.06 7.47
CA LYS A 45 0.50 3.86 8.75
C LYS A 45 -0.97 3.47 8.56
N THR A 46 -1.64 4.09 7.59
CA THR A 46 -3.03 3.76 7.28
C THR A 46 -3.12 2.33 6.72
N TYR A 47 -2.24 1.96 5.79
CA TYR A 47 -2.20 0.61 5.23
C TYR A 47 -1.86 -0.46 6.27
N GLU A 48 -0.93 -0.20 7.18
CA GLU A 48 -0.64 -1.10 8.30
C GLU A 48 -1.88 -1.36 9.16
N THR A 49 -2.63 -0.29 9.48
CA THR A 49 -3.87 -0.39 10.26
C THR A 49 -4.93 -1.21 9.53
N LEU A 50 -5.03 -1.06 8.21
CA LEU A 50 -5.97 -1.80 7.37
C LEU A 50 -5.59 -3.26 7.18
N LEU A 51 -4.30 -3.57 7.11
CA LEU A 51 -3.80 -4.93 6.87
C LEU A 51 -3.76 -5.79 8.14
N GLU A 52 -3.68 -5.18 9.33
CA GLU A 52 -3.51 -5.90 10.60
C GLU A 52 -4.57 -6.99 10.88
N PRO A 53 -5.88 -6.77 10.64
CA PRO A 53 -6.87 -7.83 10.82
C PRO A 53 -6.63 -9.04 9.92
N PHE A 54 -6.24 -8.81 8.66
CA PHE A 54 -5.94 -9.87 7.71
C PHE A 54 -4.69 -10.64 8.12
N ILE A 55 -3.61 -9.93 8.48
CA ILE A 55 -2.38 -10.56 8.99
C ILE A 55 -2.71 -11.44 10.21
N THR A 56 -3.56 -10.97 11.11
CA THR A 56 -3.97 -11.72 12.30
C THR A 56 -4.74 -12.99 11.93
N VAL A 57 -5.70 -12.90 10.99
CA VAL A 57 -6.51 -14.05 10.56
C VAL A 57 -5.67 -15.10 9.82
N PHE A 58 -4.77 -14.65 8.94
CA PHE A 58 -3.92 -15.53 8.12
C PHE A 58 -2.66 -16.02 8.82
N THR A 59 -2.36 -15.55 10.04
CA THR A 59 -1.26 -16.10 10.85
C THR A 59 -1.69 -17.42 11.50
N PHE A 60 -1.22 -18.53 10.92
CA PHE A 60 -1.58 -19.89 11.34
C PHE A 60 -1.14 -20.27 12.77
N THR A 61 -0.16 -19.58 13.35
CA THR A 61 0.35 -19.87 14.69
C THR A 61 -0.49 -19.28 15.82
N LEU A 62 -1.46 -18.41 15.50
CA LEU A 62 -2.32 -17.76 16.49
C LEU A 62 -3.48 -18.64 16.92
N LYS A 63 -3.83 -18.57 18.21
CA LYS A 63 -5.01 -19.23 18.77
C LYS A 63 -6.30 -18.57 18.28
N GLU A 64 -7.39 -19.31 18.28
CA GLU A 64 -8.71 -18.84 17.79
C GLU A 64 -9.18 -17.54 18.47
N ASN A 65 -8.97 -17.42 19.78
CA ASN A 65 -9.30 -16.21 20.53
C ASN A 65 -8.47 -14.98 20.09
N GLN A 66 -7.28 -15.17 19.54
CA GLN A 66 -6.44 -14.10 18.99
C GLN A 66 -6.91 -13.74 17.58
N LYS A 67 -7.31 -14.72 16.77
CA LYS A 67 -7.94 -14.48 15.45
C LYS A 67 -9.23 -13.68 15.58
N GLN A 68 -10.07 -14.03 16.55
CA GLN A 68 -11.30 -13.29 16.84
C GLN A 68 -11.04 -11.83 17.25
N LYS A 69 -9.93 -11.55 17.95
CA LYS A 69 -9.52 -10.16 18.25
C LYS A 69 -9.17 -9.39 16.98
N GLY A 70 -8.52 -10.04 16.01
CA GLY A 70 -8.26 -9.46 14.69
C GLY A 70 -9.54 -9.10 13.96
N ILE A 71 -10.51 -10.02 13.93
CA ILE A 71 -11.85 -9.78 13.35
C ILE A 71 -12.54 -8.62 14.06
N ASN A 72 -12.54 -8.59 15.39
CA ASN A 72 -13.15 -7.50 16.16
C ASN A 72 -12.49 -6.14 15.89
N LYS A 73 -11.21 -6.11 15.49
CA LYS A 73 -10.51 -4.87 15.13
C LYS A 73 -11.12 -4.19 13.89
N LEU A 74 -11.72 -4.96 12.97
CA LEU A 74 -12.48 -4.41 11.83
C LEU A 74 -13.65 -3.51 12.27
N LEU A 75 -14.20 -3.74 13.46
CA LEU A 75 -15.31 -2.98 14.03
C LEU A 75 -14.83 -1.76 14.85
N SER A 76 -13.52 -1.62 15.07
CA SER A 76 -12.97 -0.52 15.86
C SER A 76 -13.11 0.82 15.13
N LEU A 77 -13.27 1.90 15.91
CA LEU A 77 -13.29 3.26 15.37
C LEU A 77 -11.99 3.61 14.63
N GLU A 78 -10.85 3.13 15.13
CA GLU A 78 -9.54 3.33 14.50
C GLU A 78 -9.49 2.73 13.09
N TYR A 79 -9.92 1.48 12.95
CA TYR A 79 -9.98 0.82 11.64
C TYR A 79 -10.96 1.53 10.70
N ARG A 80 -12.14 1.91 11.19
CA ARG A 80 -13.12 2.66 10.38
C ARG A 80 -12.54 4.00 9.90
N LYS A 81 -11.81 4.72 10.75
CA LYS A 81 -11.10 5.96 10.35
C LYS A 81 -10.04 5.68 9.29
N ALA A 82 -9.25 4.61 9.42
CA ALA A 82 -8.28 4.21 8.40
C ALA A 82 -8.96 3.90 7.06
N ALA A 83 -10.10 3.20 7.09
CA ALA A 83 -10.88 2.89 5.89
C ALA A 83 -11.46 4.16 5.23
N PHE A 84 -11.91 5.14 6.01
CA PHE A 84 -12.33 6.44 5.47
C PHE A 84 -11.16 7.25 4.92
N ASN A 85 -10.01 7.25 5.58
CA ASN A 85 -8.84 7.94 5.07
C ASN A 85 -8.39 7.36 3.72
N LEU A 86 -8.49 6.04 3.55
CA LEU A 86 -8.16 5.36 2.31
C LEU A 86 -8.89 5.96 1.10
N THR A 87 -10.18 6.29 1.23
CA THR A 87 -10.97 6.86 0.13
C THR A 87 -10.54 8.27 -0.26
N THR A 88 -9.74 8.93 0.60
CA THR A 88 -9.27 10.30 0.37
C THR A 88 -7.91 10.35 -0.32
N PHE A 89 -7.01 9.43 -0.02
CA PHE A 89 -5.62 9.47 -0.53
C PHE A 89 -5.19 8.26 -1.36
N GLY A 90 -5.89 7.12 -1.23
CA GLY A 90 -5.52 5.89 -1.92
C GLY A 90 -5.79 6.02 -3.41
N SER A 91 -4.94 5.42 -4.24
CA SER A 91 -5.24 5.27 -5.67
C SER A 91 -6.53 4.47 -5.89
N ASP A 92 -7.16 4.72 -7.04
CA ASP A 92 -8.40 4.05 -7.44
C ASP A 92 -8.29 2.52 -7.35
N GLU A 93 -7.14 1.96 -7.73
CA GLU A 93 -6.88 0.53 -7.66
C GLU A 93 -6.85 0.01 -6.21
N VAL A 94 -6.25 0.76 -5.28
CA VAL A 94 -6.24 0.38 -3.86
C VAL A 94 -7.64 0.46 -3.25
N VAL A 95 -8.38 1.53 -3.56
CA VAL A 95 -9.75 1.68 -3.04
C VAL A 95 -10.65 0.55 -3.57
N LYS A 96 -10.53 0.20 -4.86
CA LYS A 96 -11.28 -0.91 -5.46
C LYS A 96 -10.92 -2.25 -4.82
N SER A 97 -9.64 -2.59 -4.76
CA SER A 97 -9.18 -3.85 -4.17
C SER A 97 -9.53 -3.98 -2.69
N TYR A 98 -9.48 -2.88 -1.93
CA TYR A 98 -9.95 -2.85 -0.55
C TYR A 98 -11.46 -3.10 -0.45
N ASN A 99 -12.27 -2.43 -1.27
CA ASN A 99 -13.71 -2.65 -1.28
C ASN A 99 -14.06 -4.09 -1.66
N ASN A 100 -13.31 -4.69 -2.60
CA ASN A 100 -13.49 -6.07 -3.02
C ASN A 100 -13.22 -7.06 -1.87
N ILE A 101 -12.09 -6.95 -1.17
CA ILE A 101 -11.81 -7.84 -0.04
C ILE A 101 -12.80 -7.66 1.11
N MET A 102 -13.22 -6.42 1.40
CA MET A 102 -14.18 -6.18 2.47
C MET A 102 -15.57 -6.73 2.11
N GLN A 103 -15.99 -6.60 0.86
CA GLN A 103 -17.23 -7.23 0.39
C GLN A 103 -17.13 -8.75 0.45
N ALA A 104 -16.01 -9.33 0.02
CA ALA A 104 -15.77 -10.76 0.12
C ALA A 104 -15.87 -11.24 1.57
N PHE A 105 -15.20 -10.55 2.50
CA PHE A 105 -15.19 -10.89 3.91
C PHE A 105 -16.57 -10.84 4.59
N PHE A 106 -17.47 -9.96 4.15
CA PHE A 106 -18.81 -9.82 4.75
C PHE A 106 -19.92 -10.59 4.01
N ASN A 107 -19.79 -10.78 2.70
CA ASN A 107 -20.84 -11.38 1.87
C ASN A 107 -20.59 -12.85 1.58
N ILE A 108 -19.33 -13.30 1.57
CA ILE A 108 -18.98 -14.69 1.33
C ILE A 108 -18.85 -15.36 2.70
N LYS A 109 -19.82 -16.22 3.06
CA LYS A 109 -19.73 -16.97 4.31
C LYS A 109 -18.96 -18.25 4.04
N ALA A 110 -18.07 -18.63 4.95
CA ALA A 110 -17.43 -19.95 4.90
C ALA A 110 -18.46 -21.10 4.94
N GLU A 111 -19.60 -20.84 5.58
CA GLU A 111 -20.78 -21.73 5.64
C GLU A 111 -21.35 -22.05 4.25
N ASP A 112 -21.18 -21.14 3.28
CA ASP A 112 -21.65 -21.33 1.91
C ASP A 112 -20.73 -22.27 1.10
N TYR A 113 -19.63 -22.75 1.70
CA TYR A 113 -18.58 -23.59 1.09
C TYR A 113 -18.26 -24.82 1.96
N GLU A 114 -19.24 -25.32 2.72
CA GLU A 114 -19.07 -26.47 3.62
C GLU A 114 -18.97 -27.83 2.90
N ASP A 115 -19.32 -27.88 1.61
CA ASP A 115 -19.26 -29.09 0.80
C ASP A 115 -17.80 -29.48 0.45
N GLU A 116 -17.56 -30.79 0.25
CA GLU A 116 -16.23 -31.33 -0.05
C GLU A 116 -15.63 -30.67 -1.32
N GLY A 117 -14.58 -29.87 -1.13
CA GLY A 117 -13.86 -29.17 -2.20
C GLY A 117 -14.17 -27.68 -2.32
N GLU A 118 -15.28 -27.20 -1.76
CA GLU A 118 -15.69 -25.80 -1.83
C GLU A 118 -14.89 -24.90 -0.87
N GLY A 119 -14.47 -25.42 0.29
CA GLY A 119 -13.62 -24.69 1.23
C GLY A 119 -12.25 -24.27 0.63
N GLU A 120 -11.74 -25.03 -0.35
CA GLU A 120 -10.53 -24.66 -1.10
C GLU A 120 -10.80 -23.47 -2.02
N GLU A 121 -11.98 -23.41 -2.65
CA GLU A 121 -12.40 -22.31 -3.50
C GLU A 121 -12.55 -21.01 -2.71
N TYR A 122 -13.21 -21.07 -1.55
CA TYR A 122 -13.28 -19.93 -0.64
C TYR A 122 -11.90 -19.39 -0.27
N ALA A 123 -10.96 -20.29 0.08
CA ALA A 123 -9.60 -19.90 0.40
C ALA A 123 -8.91 -19.20 -0.78
N VAL A 124 -9.01 -19.77 -1.99
CA VAL A 124 -8.40 -19.17 -3.20
C VAL A 124 -8.98 -17.79 -3.49
N ILE A 125 -10.29 -17.60 -3.35
CA ILE A 125 -10.95 -16.29 -3.55
C ILE A 125 -10.43 -15.28 -2.54
N MET A 126 -10.38 -15.63 -1.25
CA MET A 126 -9.90 -14.72 -0.21
C MET A 126 -8.42 -14.37 -0.38
N LEU A 127 -7.59 -15.34 -0.76
CA LEU A 127 -6.18 -15.12 -1.06
C LEU A 127 -5.99 -14.23 -2.30
N THR A 128 -6.85 -14.37 -3.29
CA THR A 128 -6.87 -13.52 -4.49
C THR A 128 -7.14 -12.07 -4.12
N TYR A 129 -8.17 -11.79 -3.34
CA TYR A 129 -8.49 -10.42 -2.93
C TYR A 129 -7.42 -9.81 -2.02
N LEU A 130 -6.84 -10.60 -1.11
CA LEU A 130 -5.75 -10.12 -0.25
C LEU A 130 -4.48 -9.80 -1.05
N SER A 131 -4.08 -10.69 -1.94
CA SER A 131 -2.89 -10.49 -2.77
C SER A 131 -3.05 -9.31 -3.73
N ASP A 132 -4.24 -9.11 -4.30
CA ASP A 132 -4.53 -7.95 -5.14
C ASP A 132 -4.43 -6.63 -4.37
N LEU A 133 -4.99 -6.57 -3.15
CA LEU A 133 -4.85 -5.41 -2.28
C LEU A 133 -3.39 -5.11 -1.96
N LEU A 134 -2.60 -6.12 -1.59
CA LEU A 134 -1.17 -5.96 -1.29
C LEU A 134 -0.39 -5.45 -2.51
N LEU A 135 -0.68 -6.00 -3.69
CA LEU A 135 -0.01 -5.60 -4.93
C LEU A 135 -0.33 -4.14 -5.27
N ASN A 136 -1.58 -3.73 -5.12
CA ASN A 136 -2.00 -2.36 -5.39
C ASN A 136 -1.46 -1.37 -4.34
N ILE A 137 -1.40 -1.74 -3.06
CA ILE A 137 -0.73 -0.94 -2.02
C ILE A 137 0.74 -0.73 -2.36
N ARG A 138 1.44 -1.78 -2.80
CA ARG A 138 2.85 -1.68 -3.22
C ARG A 138 3.02 -0.70 -4.40
N LYS A 139 2.10 -0.76 -5.37
CA LYS A 139 2.11 0.16 -6.53
C LYS A 139 1.86 1.61 -6.12
N ASP A 140 0.98 1.82 -5.14
CA ASP A 140 0.63 3.14 -4.63
C ASP A 140 1.76 3.80 -3.83
N LEU A 141 2.49 3.02 -3.03
CA LEU A 141 3.57 3.52 -2.16
C LEU A 141 4.90 3.74 -2.89
N TYR A 142 5.22 2.90 -3.87
CA TYR A 142 6.56 2.82 -4.44
C TYR A 142 6.59 3.04 -5.95
N THR A 143 6.19 2.04 -6.72
CA THR A 143 6.29 2.05 -8.19
C THR A 143 5.06 1.43 -8.81
N LYS A 144 4.46 2.15 -9.77
CA LYS A 144 3.33 1.63 -10.55
C LYS A 144 3.68 0.39 -11.36
N LYS A 145 4.97 0.21 -11.71
CA LYS A 145 5.48 -0.93 -12.46
C LYS A 145 6.07 -1.95 -11.50
N THR A 146 5.61 -3.19 -11.61
CA THR A 146 6.09 -4.35 -10.85
C THR A 146 5.87 -5.59 -11.70
N ASP A 147 6.86 -6.49 -11.70
CA ASP A 147 6.76 -7.79 -12.37
C ASP A 147 6.20 -8.87 -11.43
N LEU A 148 5.99 -8.53 -10.16
CA LEU A 148 5.38 -9.42 -9.17
C LEU A 148 3.92 -9.71 -9.52
N ALA A 149 3.58 -10.99 -9.53
CA ALA A 149 2.23 -11.51 -9.64
C ALA A 149 1.49 -11.47 -8.29
N ARG A 150 0.18 -11.76 -8.30
CA ARG A 150 -0.65 -11.75 -7.09
C ARG A 150 -0.18 -12.83 -6.11
N SER A 151 -0.02 -14.06 -6.57
CA SER A 151 0.39 -15.18 -5.72
C SER A 151 1.71 -14.93 -5.00
N GLU A 152 2.63 -14.22 -5.66
CA GLU A 152 3.97 -13.91 -5.14
C GLU A 152 3.92 -12.95 -3.94
N MET A 153 2.85 -12.17 -3.80
CA MET A 153 2.64 -11.30 -2.64
C MET A 153 2.42 -12.08 -1.33
N LEU A 154 1.98 -13.34 -1.43
CA LEU A 154 1.63 -14.17 -0.28
C LEU A 154 2.48 -15.45 -0.16
N ALA A 155 3.42 -15.66 -1.10
CA ALA A 155 4.21 -16.90 -1.18
C ALA A 155 5.05 -17.18 0.08
N PHE A 156 5.39 -16.16 0.87
CA PHE A 156 6.13 -16.32 2.12
C PHE A 156 5.29 -16.91 3.26
N MET A 157 3.95 -16.86 3.16
CA MET A 157 3.02 -17.22 4.23
C MET A 157 2.30 -18.55 3.96
N ILE A 158 2.25 -19.01 2.71
CA ILE A 158 1.39 -20.12 2.28
C ILE A 158 2.26 -21.22 1.68
N ASN A 159 2.36 -22.35 2.40
CA ASN A 159 3.28 -23.43 2.07
C ASN A 159 3.02 -24.09 0.70
N ASP A 160 1.77 -24.13 0.26
CA ASP A 160 1.32 -24.76 -0.97
C ASP A 160 0.80 -23.76 -2.01
N ILE A 161 1.24 -22.50 -1.92
CA ILE A 161 0.88 -21.43 -2.85
C ILE A 161 1.07 -21.83 -4.32
N GLU A 162 2.09 -22.64 -4.63
CA GLU A 162 2.41 -23.06 -5.99
C GLU A 162 1.28 -23.90 -6.63
N LYS A 163 0.51 -24.64 -5.82
CA LYS A 163 -0.64 -25.41 -6.32
C LYS A 163 -1.78 -24.49 -6.77
N HIS A 164 -1.91 -23.32 -6.14
CA HIS A 164 -3.02 -22.40 -6.34
C HIS A 164 -2.62 -21.14 -7.12
N LYS A 165 -1.32 -20.95 -7.41
CA LYS A 165 -0.76 -19.78 -8.09
C LYS A 165 -1.52 -19.40 -9.35
N ASN A 166 -1.71 -20.35 -10.26
CA ASN A 166 -2.41 -20.10 -11.52
C ASN A 166 -3.85 -19.64 -11.32
N ARG A 167 -4.54 -20.15 -10.30
CA ARG A 167 -5.90 -19.70 -9.97
C ARG A 167 -5.84 -18.28 -9.43
N ILE A 168 -5.03 -18.03 -8.40
CA ILE A 168 -4.88 -16.71 -7.78
C ILE A 168 -4.50 -15.61 -8.78
N ASP A 169 -3.58 -15.89 -9.70
CA ASP A 169 -3.09 -14.90 -10.66
C ASP A 169 -4.11 -14.59 -11.78
N ASN A 170 -4.95 -15.56 -12.16
CA ASN A 170 -5.89 -15.44 -13.28
C ASN A 170 -7.36 -15.30 -12.86
N GLU A 171 -7.66 -15.39 -11.57
CA GLU A 171 -9.00 -15.22 -11.03
C GLU A 171 -9.55 -13.84 -11.40
N LYS A 172 -10.83 -13.79 -11.76
CA LYS A 172 -11.51 -12.55 -12.18
C LYS A 172 -12.10 -11.86 -10.96
N ILE A 173 -11.63 -10.65 -10.70
CA ILE A 173 -11.99 -9.82 -9.54
C ILE A 173 -12.33 -8.39 -9.96
#